data_AF-A0A1W9PT75-F1
#
_entry.id   AF-A0A1W9PT75-F1
#
_cell.length_a   1.000
_cell.length_b   1.000
_cell.length_c   1.000
_cell.angle_alpha   90.00
_cell.angle_beta   90.00
_cell.angle_gamma   90.00
#
_symmetry.space_group_name_H-M   'P 1'
#
loop_
_entity.id
_entity.type
_entity.pdbx_description
1 polymer ?
#
loop_
_entity_poly.entity_id
_entity_poly.type
_entity_poly.pdbx_seq_one_letter_code
_entity_poly.pdbx_strand_id
1 'polypeptide(L)'
;MQELKENIYIEDKYPGVTLGAINTPRGLIYIDAPPLPEDGRFWRADLLGLDSGPERLLINLDSNADRTLGARAMDCTVLAHENTAKFFRSRPSAFKTQGQTTGAEWEIIPGLSNIRWALPNLSFTDQVTLHWGDTPIHLEHH
;
A
#
# COMPACT_ATOMS: atom_id res chain seq x y z
N MET A 1 -8.57 3.81 -12.74
CA MET A 1 -7.62 2.72 -12.96
C MET A 1 -7.23 2.71 -14.42
N GLN A 2 -5.93 2.78 -14.71
CA GLN A 2 -5.37 2.74 -16.05
C GLN A 2 -4.33 1.61 -16.12
N GLU A 3 -4.33 0.86 -17.22
CA GLU A 3 -3.28 -0.12 -17.53
C GLU A 3 -2.10 0.60 -18.21
N LEU A 4 -0.91 0.52 -17.61
CA LEU A 4 0.32 1.10 -18.17
C LEU A 4 1.02 0.15 -19.13
N LYS A 5 0.93 -1.15 -18.81
CA LYS A 5 1.45 -2.28 -19.56
C LYS A 5 0.60 -3.49 -19.17
N GLU A 6 0.58 -4.53 -20.01
CA GLU A 6 -0.07 -5.80 -19.69
C GLU A 6 0.17 -6.20 -18.23
N ASN A 7 -0.93 -6.33 -17.48
CA ASN A 7 -0.97 -6.71 -16.07
C ASN A 7 -0.34 -5.70 -15.08
N ILE A 8 -0.07 -4.46 -15.48
CA ILE A 8 0.47 -3.40 -14.63
C ILE A 8 -0.47 -2.20 -14.65
N TYR A 9 -1.02 -1.85 -13.49
CA TYR A 9 -2.05 -0.84 -13.34
C TYR A 9 -1.63 0.28 -12.41
N ILE A 10 -2.17 1.47 -12.68
CA ILE A 10 -2.04 2.66 -11.85
C ILE A 10 -3.43 3.26 -11.56
N GLU A 11 -3.58 3.89 -10.39
CA GLU A 11 -4.80 4.57 -9.99
C GLU A 11 -4.46 5.82 -9.17
N ASP A 12 -4.96 6.97 -9.60
CA ASP A 12 -4.69 8.29 -9.01
C ASP A 12 -5.96 9.03 -8.58
N LYS A 13 -7.12 8.37 -8.63
CA LYS A 13 -8.40 8.96 -8.20
C LYS A 13 -8.51 9.23 -6.69
N TYR A 14 -7.62 8.63 -5.89
CA TYR A 14 -7.67 8.72 -4.42
C TYR A 14 -6.85 9.92 -3.94
N PRO A 15 -7.39 10.76 -3.04
CA PRO A 15 -6.72 12.01 -2.67
C PRO A 15 -5.33 11.78 -2.06
N GLY A 16 -4.35 12.53 -2.55
CA GLY A 16 -2.99 12.53 -2.03
C GLY A 16 -2.14 11.30 -2.32
N VAL A 17 -2.60 10.31 -3.10
CA VAL A 17 -1.81 9.11 -3.38
C VAL A 17 -2.02 8.57 -4.80
N THR A 18 -0.94 8.06 -5.38
CA THR A 18 -0.99 7.24 -6.59
C THR A 18 -0.71 5.80 -6.22
N LEU A 19 -1.65 4.91 -6.53
CA LEU A 19 -1.57 3.49 -6.24
C LEU A 19 -1.11 2.70 -7.46
N GLY A 20 -0.46 1.57 -7.22
CA GLY A 20 -0.12 0.60 -8.24
C GLY A 20 -0.71 -0.78 -7.98
N ALA A 21 -0.85 -1.57 -9.03
CA ALA A 21 -1.13 -2.99 -8.92
C ALA A 21 -0.41 -3.79 -10.01
N ILE A 22 0.14 -4.93 -9.62
CA ILE A 22 0.74 -5.91 -10.54
C ILE A 22 -0.11 -7.17 -10.46
N ASN A 23 -0.70 -7.53 -11.59
CA ASN A 23 -1.49 -8.74 -11.73
C ASN A 23 -0.62 -9.93 -12.14
N THR A 24 -0.76 -11.06 -11.44
CA THR A 24 -0.08 -12.30 -11.80
C THR A 24 -1.04 -13.49 -11.64
N PRO A 25 -0.76 -14.62 -12.31
CA PRO A 25 -1.54 -15.84 -12.14
C PRO A 25 -1.58 -16.36 -10.68
N ARG A 26 -0.57 -16.02 -9.86
CA ARG A 26 -0.52 -16.38 -8.44
C ARG A 26 -1.37 -15.46 -7.58
N GLY A 27 -1.44 -14.17 -7.92
CA GLY A 27 -2.26 -13.19 -7.23
C GLY A 27 -1.84 -11.75 -7.47
N LEU A 28 -2.50 -10.84 -6.76
CA LEU A 28 -2.27 -9.39 -6.90
C LEU A 28 -1.19 -8.90 -5.94
N ILE A 29 -0.32 -8.03 -6.44
CA ILE A 29 0.56 -7.21 -5.63
C ILE A 29 0.08 -5.77 -5.70
N TYR A 30 -0.25 -5.19 -4.55
CA TYR A 30 -0.62 -3.79 -4.40
C TYR A 30 0.62 -2.96 -4.10
N ILE A 31 0.72 -1.77 -4.69
CA ILE A 31 1.71 -0.75 -4.35
C ILE A 31 1.00 0.38 -3.64
N ASP A 32 1.36 0.59 -2.37
CA ASP A 32 0.75 1.51 -1.41
C ASP A 32 -0.77 1.29 -1.22
N ALA A 33 -1.36 2.03 -0.27
CA ALA A 33 -2.77 1.91 0.07
C ALA A 33 -3.43 3.30 0.15
N PRO A 34 -4.69 3.44 -0.31
CA PRO A 34 -5.41 4.70 -0.21
C PRO A 34 -5.64 5.07 1.26
N PRO A 35 -5.61 6.35 1.67
CA PRO A 35 -5.68 6.73 3.08
C PRO A 35 -6.96 6.26 3.78
N LEU A 36 -8.09 6.31 3.07
CA LEU A 36 -9.39 5.95 3.63
C LEU A 36 -9.64 4.43 3.54
N PRO A 37 -10.04 3.76 4.63
CA PRO A 37 -10.32 2.33 4.60
C PRO A 37 -11.40 1.90 3.59
N GLU A 38 -12.36 2.78 3.30
CA GLU A 38 -13.41 2.53 2.31
C GLU A 38 -12.87 2.53 0.88
N ASP A 39 -12.01 3.49 0.56
CA ASP A 39 -11.26 3.54 -0.71
C ASP A 39 -10.41 2.29 -0.91
N GLY A 40 -9.83 1.76 0.17
CA GLY A 40 -9.11 0.48 0.12
C GLY A 40 -10.00 -0.70 -0.25
N ARG A 41 -11.30 -0.66 0.08
CA ARG A 41 -12.26 -1.68 -0.36
C ARG A 41 -12.63 -1.49 -1.82
N PHE A 42 -12.88 -0.26 -2.25
CA PHE A 42 -13.16 0.03 -3.66
C PHE A 42 -11.98 -0.35 -4.55
N TRP A 43 -10.76 -0.01 -4.15
CA TRP A 43 -9.56 -0.38 -4.89
C TRP A 43 -9.40 -1.89 -5.04
N ARG A 44 -9.60 -2.64 -3.96
CA ARG A 44 -9.60 -4.11 -4.03
C ARG A 44 -10.70 -4.64 -4.93
N ALA A 45 -11.91 -4.07 -4.86
CA ALA A 45 -13.05 -4.49 -5.69
C ALA A 45 -12.80 -4.23 -7.18
N ASP A 46 -12.23 -3.08 -7.54
CA ASP A 46 -11.86 -2.76 -8.93
C ASP A 46 -10.88 -3.81 -9.49
N LEU A 47 -9.93 -4.26 -8.67
CA LEU A 47 -8.93 -5.25 -9.06
C LEU A 47 -9.41 -6.71 -8.98
N LEU A 48 -10.50 -7.00 -8.27
CA LEU A 48 -11.10 -8.36 -8.26
C LEU A 48 -11.65 -8.77 -9.63
N GLY A 49 -11.93 -7.81 -10.51
CA GLY A 49 -12.34 -8.09 -11.89
C GLY A 49 -11.20 -8.61 -12.78
N LEU A 50 -9.95 -8.57 -12.31
CA LEU A 50 -8.80 -9.10 -13.03
C LEU A 50 -8.67 -10.61 -12.79
N ASP A 51 -8.33 -11.35 -13.83
CA ASP A 51 -8.00 -12.77 -13.71
C ASP A 51 -6.66 -12.91 -12.96
N SER A 52 -6.77 -13.21 -11.67
CA SER A 52 -5.66 -13.24 -10.71
C SER A 52 -5.85 -14.40 -9.75
N GLY A 53 -4.75 -15.02 -9.33
CA GLY A 53 -4.79 -16.03 -8.27
C GLY A 53 -5.22 -15.43 -6.93
N PRO A 54 -5.40 -16.23 -5.87
CA PRO A 54 -5.96 -15.76 -4.61
C PRO A 54 -4.97 -15.00 -3.72
N GLU A 55 -3.65 -15.06 -3.99
CA GLU A 55 -2.66 -14.46 -3.11
C GLU A 55 -2.67 -12.93 -3.20
N ARG A 56 -2.37 -12.27 -2.07
CA ARG A 56 -2.37 -10.81 -1.97
C ARG A 56 -1.15 -10.37 -1.18
N LEU A 57 -0.43 -9.39 -1.71
CA LEU A 57 0.70 -8.74 -1.05
C LEU A 57 0.56 -7.23 -1.23
N LEU A 58 0.67 -6.48 -0.15
CA LEU A 58 0.80 -5.03 -0.18
C LEU A 58 2.27 -4.66 0.02
N ILE A 59 2.80 -3.84 -0.88
CA ILE A 59 4.12 -3.26 -0.78
C ILE A 59 3.96 -1.78 -0.45
N ASN A 60 4.45 -1.37 0.72
CA ASN A 60 4.55 0.05 1.06
C ASN A 60 5.93 0.55 0.66
N LEU A 61 5.96 1.57 -0.19
CA LEU A 61 7.21 2.13 -0.70
C LEU A 61 7.97 2.91 0.37
N ASP A 62 7.25 3.58 1.28
CA ASP A 62 7.83 4.37 2.36
C ASP A 62 6.90 4.43 3.58
N SER A 63 7.18 5.37 4.50
CA SER A 63 6.43 5.56 5.75
C SER A 63 5.44 6.73 5.71
N ASN A 64 5.20 7.33 4.54
CA ASN A 64 4.33 8.49 4.39
C ASN A 64 2.87 8.12 4.66
N ALA A 65 2.14 9.04 5.30
CA ALA A 65 0.81 8.74 5.82
C ALA A 65 -0.23 8.50 4.70
N ASP A 66 -0.16 9.27 3.62
CA ASP A 66 -0.95 9.11 2.40
C ASP A 66 -0.88 7.69 1.82
N ARG A 67 0.27 7.04 1.93
CA ARG A 67 0.53 5.69 1.37
C ARG A 67 0.24 4.55 2.33
N THR A 68 0.18 4.83 3.63
CA THR A 68 0.21 3.80 4.69
C THR A 68 -1.01 3.77 5.61
N LEU A 69 -1.80 4.84 5.67
CA LEU A 69 -2.97 4.94 6.56
C LEU A 69 -4.01 3.83 6.29
N GLY A 70 -4.29 3.53 5.02
CA GLY A 70 -5.23 2.48 4.66
C GLY A 70 -4.66 1.07 4.56
N ALA A 71 -3.36 0.87 4.85
CA ALA A 71 -2.70 -0.44 4.67
C ALA A 71 -3.42 -1.57 5.42
N ARG A 72 -3.96 -1.30 6.61
CA ARG A 72 -4.74 -2.30 7.38
C ARG A 72 -6.03 -2.72 6.66
N ALA A 73 -6.65 -1.82 5.89
CA ALA A 73 -7.89 -2.10 5.17
C ALA A 73 -7.67 -2.94 3.90
N MET A 74 -6.41 -3.08 3.45
CA MET A 74 -6.04 -3.93 2.31
C MET A 74 -6.09 -5.42 2.65
N ASP A 75 -6.10 -5.78 3.94
CA ASP A 75 -6.35 -7.14 4.44
C ASP A 75 -5.44 -8.22 3.81
N CYS A 76 -4.14 -7.94 3.73
CA CYS A 76 -3.15 -8.84 3.17
C CYS A 76 -1.79 -8.66 3.85
N THR A 77 -0.82 -9.52 3.48
CA THR A 77 0.56 -9.41 3.96
C THR A 77 1.17 -8.09 3.50
N VAL A 78 1.77 -7.35 4.41
CA VAL A 78 2.46 -6.09 4.13
C VAL A 78 3.97 -6.31 4.10
N LEU A 79 4.61 -5.95 3.00
CA LEU A 79 6.05 -5.89 2.80
C LEU A 79 6.49 -4.42 2.75
N ALA A 80 7.56 -4.07 3.46
CA ALA A 80 8.14 -2.74 3.38
C ALA A 80 9.64 -2.79 3.67
N HIS A 81 10.37 -1.70 3.39
CA HIS A 81 11.76 -1.61 3.81
C HIS A 81 11.92 -1.64 5.34
N GLU A 82 13.07 -2.12 5.86
CA GLU A 82 13.31 -2.23 7.30
C GLU A 82 13.22 -0.90 8.04
N ASN A 83 13.57 0.22 7.41
CA ASN A 83 13.43 1.55 8.01
C ASN A 83 11.96 1.93 8.19
N THR A 84 11.11 1.63 7.21
CA THR A 84 9.65 1.78 7.31
C THR A 84 9.09 0.91 8.42
N ALA A 85 9.54 -0.34 8.53
CA ALA A 85 9.13 -1.24 9.60
C ALA A 85 9.60 -0.75 10.99
N LYS A 86 10.81 -0.19 11.12
CA LYS A 86 11.32 0.41 12.36
C LYS A 86 10.53 1.66 12.74
N PHE A 87 10.18 2.49 11.76
CA PHE A 87 9.37 3.69 11.96
C PHE A 87 7.99 3.38 12.57
N PHE A 88 7.29 2.36 12.08
CA PHE A 88 5.99 1.99 12.65
C PHE A 88 6.11 1.26 13.99
N ARG A 89 7.19 0.51 14.22
CA ARG A 89 7.46 -0.14 15.52
C ARG A 89 7.75 0.85 16.64
N SER A 90 8.35 2.00 16.34
CA SER A 90 8.70 3.02 17.35
C SER A 90 7.55 3.98 17.67
N ARG A 91 6.43 3.91 16.94
CA ARG A 91 5.28 4.81 17.12
C ARG A 91 4.15 4.18 17.94
N PRO A 92 3.31 5.01 18.59
CA PRO A 92 2.04 4.54 19.13
C PRO A 92 1.21 3.84 18.06
N SER A 93 0.55 2.74 18.43
CA SER A 93 -0.22 1.90 17.50
C SER A 93 -1.40 2.62 16.84
N ALA A 94 -1.86 3.72 17.44
CA ALA A 94 -2.94 4.54 16.92
C ALA A 94 -2.37 5.81 16.28
N PHE A 95 -2.79 6.07 15.05
CA PHE A 95 -2.60 7.34 14.40
C PHE A 95 -3.48 8.41 15.04
N LYS A 96 -2.90 9.58 15.27
CA LYS A 96 -3.61 10.79 15.66
C LYS A 96 -3.14 11.90 14.74
N THR A 97 -4.07 12.54 14.06
CA THR A 97 -3.82 13.76 13.29
C THR A 97 -3.32 14.82 14.27
N GLN A 98 -2.05 15.21 14.14
CA GLN A 98 -1.50 16.30 14.94
C GLN A 98 -2.00 17.61 14.31
N GLY A 99 -2.42 18.58 15.13
CA GLY A 99 -3.04 19.83 14.66
C GLY A 99 -2.14 20.77 13.86
N GLN A 100 -0.95 20.32 13.44
CA GLN A 100 -0.11 21.03 12.48
C GLN A 100 -0.31 20.38 11.11
N THR A 101 -0.85 21.14 10.17
CA THR A 101 -1.07 20.71 8.78
C THR A 101 0.18 21.01 7.95
N THR A 102 0.70 19.99 7.27
CA THR A 102 1.75 20.13 6.26
C THR A 102 1.21 20.69 4.93
N GLY A 103 -0.11 20.66 4.74
CA GLY A 103 -0.78 21.02 3.49
C GLY A 103 -0.94 19.85 2.52
N ALA A 104 -0.60 18.63 2.94
CA ALA A 104 -0.79 17.44 2.14
C ALA A 104 -2.29 17.12 1.98
N GLU A 105 -2.70 16.68 0.79
CA GLU A 105 -4.11 16.42 0.48
C GLU A 105 -4.75 15.38 1.39
N TRP A 106 -3.99 14.40 1.89
CA TRP A 106 -4.53 13.41 2.81
C TRP A 106 -5.00 14.02 4.14
N GLU A 107 -4.44 15.15 4.57
CA GLU A 107 -4.77 15.79 5.85
C GLU A 107 -6.19 16.37 5.90
N ILE A 108 -6.74 16.71 4.74
CA ILE A 108 -8.10 17.27 4.61
C ILE A 108 -9.16 16.19 4.39
N ILE A 109 -8.77 14.91 4.28
CA ILE A 109 -9.72 13.80 4.12
C ILE A 109 -10.52 13.63 5.43
N PRO A 110 -11.85 13.76 5.38
CA PRO A 110 -12.68 13.56 6.56
C PRO A 110 -12.66 12.09 6.99
N GLY A 111 -12.76 11.84 8.30
CA GLY A 111 -12.89 10.48 8.83
C GLY A 111 -11.58 9.75 9.09
N LEU A 112 -10.40 10.37 8.85
CA LEU A 112 -9.09 9.82 9.23
C LEU A 112 -8.80 9.90 10.74
N SER A 113 -9.78 9.54 11.57
CA SER A 113 -9.65 9.52 13.03
C SER A 113 -9.47 8.08 13.53
N ASN A 114 -8.60 7.87 14.53
CA ASN A 114 -8.39 6.57 15.18
C ASN A 114 -7.95 5.41 14.26
N ILE A 115 -7.21 5.70 13.19
CA ILE A 115 -6.62 4.67 12.35
C ILE A 115 -5.55 3.91 13.14
N ARG A 116 -5.53 2.58 13.04
CA ARG A 116 -4.43 1.76 13.56
C ARG A 116 -3.46 1.46 12.44
N TRP A 117 -2.18 1.73 12.69
CA TRP A 117 -1.12 1.41 11.74
C TRP A 117 -1.08 -0.10 11.45
N ALA A 118 -0.85 -0.45 10.18
CA ALA A 118 -0.42 -1.80 9.82
C ALA A 118 1.09 -1.90 10.01
N LEU A 119 1.53 -2.79 10.90
CA LEU A 119 2.94 -3.14 10.98
C LEU A 119 3.28 -4.03 9.78
N PRO A 120 4.35 -3.73 9.00
CA PRO A 120 4.83 -4.62 7.97
C PRO A 120 5.06 -6.04 8.52
N ASN A 121 4.49 -7.04 7.86
CA ASN A 121 4.67 -8.45 8.20
C ASN A 121 6.06 -8.95 7.79
N LEU A 122 6.55 -8.43 6.66
CA LEU A 122 7.83 -8.76 6.07
C LEU A 122 8.63 -7.47 5.88
N SER A 123 9.95 -7.56 5.98
CA SER A 123 10.85 -6.46 5.64
C SER A 123 12.08 -6.91 4.88
N PHE A 124 12.63 -6.01 4.07
CA PHE A 124 13.90 -6.19 3.36
C PHE A 124 14.87 -5.05 3.71
N THR A 125 16.16 -5.25 3.43
CA THR A 125 17.22 -4.24 3.57
C THR A 125 17.52 -3.62 2.21
N ASP A 126 18.50 -4.14 1.48
CA ASP A 126 18.99 -3.52 0.25
C ASP A 126 18.11 -3.90 -0.95
N GLN A 127 17.74 -5.18 -1.03
CA GLN A 127 16.93 -5.70 -2.13
C GLN A 127 16.12 -6.93 -1.72
N VAL A 128 15.02 -7.18 -2.43
CA VAL A 128 14.30 -8.45 -2.38
C VAL A 128 13.74 -8.78 -3.76
N THR A 129 13.82 -10.06 -4.11
CA THR A 129 13.22 -10.60 -5.34
C THR A 129 12.02 -11.45 -4.98
N LEU A 130 10.86 -11.10 -5.52
CA LEU A 130 9.61 -11.83 -5.34
C LEU A 130 9.35 -12.71 -6.56
N HIS A 131 9.35 -14.01 -6.34
CA HIS A 131 8.89 -14.99 -7.32
C HIS A 131 7.37 -15.18 -7.19
N TRP A 132 6.63 -14.18 -7.68
CA TRP A 132 5.17 -14.10 -7.59
C TRP A 132 4.45 -14.49 -8.89
N GLY A 133 5.15 -15.16 -9.79
CA GLY A 133 4.73 -15.55 -11.13
C GLY A 133 5.96 -15.85 -11.98
N ASP A 134 5.80 -15.87 -13.30
CA ASP A 134 6.91 -16.17 -14.22
C ASP A 134 7.92 -15.02 -14.33
N THR A 135 7.45 -13.78 -14.15
CA THR A 135 8.32 -12.60 -14.14
C THR A 135 8.63 -12.21 -12.69
N PRO A 136 9.90 -12.24 -12.26
CA PRO A 136 10.27 -11.83 -10.91
C PRO A 136 10.09 -10.32 -10.73
N ILE A 137 9.71 -9.92 -9.53
CA ILE A 137 9.60 -8.52 -9.14
C ILE A 137 10.78 -8.18 -8.23
N HIS A 138 11.54 -7.17 -8.62
CA HIS A 138 12.70 -6.69 -7.88
C HIS A 138 12.34 -5.42 -7.13
N LEU A 139 12.60 -5.42 -5.82
CA LEU A 139 12.52 -4.24 -4.98
C LEU A 139 13.92 -3.90 -4.51
N GLU A 140 14.28 -2.63 -4.65
CA GLU A 140 15.60 -2.11 -4.32
C GLU A 140 15.44 -0.86 -3.44
N HIS A 141 16.35 -0.69 -2.48
CA HIS A 141 16.50 0.53 -1.71
C HIS A 141 17.87 1.14 -2.04
N HIS A 142 17.89 2.45 -2.35
CA HIS A 142 19.09 3.22 -2.68
C HIS A 142 19.32 4.38 -1.72
#